data_AF-A0A9Q3BZQ6-F1
#
_entry.id   AF-A0A9Q3BZQ6-F1
#
_cell.length_a   1.000
_cell.length_b   1.000
_cell.length_c   1.000
_cell.angle_alpha   90.00
_cell.angle_beta   90.00
_cell.angle_gamma   90.00
#
_symmetry.space_group_name_H-M   'P 1'
#
loop_
_entity.id
_entity.type
_entity.pdbx_description
1 polymer ?
#
loop_
_entity_poly.entity_id
_entity_poly.type
_entity_poly.pdbx_seq_one_letter_code
_entity_poly.pdbx_strand_id
1 'polypeptide(L)'
;MECLGLVWELEKRHYYLDGSAFEVINDCNAVKSLLNMKNPNRHMLRWQIAIQEYRGNMTIAHKAGKVHKNADGLSRWALANTTNNPAYVPLEVEPQNPIEGINITDIGTEFFEEVRESYKQDKNCHILASFLKKDFKDPALVNSLDEVCKNSYSEGRFHLFDGIIYHRTKFSCVMTLCSRLLINTILHECHDSIYSGHLSENRTLEKVNNCAWWPSWRKETIKY
;
A
#
# COMPACT_ATOMS: atom_id res chain seq x y z
N MET A 1 -10.10 -0.22 12.54
CA MET A 1 -10.61 -1.55 12.17
C MET A 1 -12.05 -1.48 11.66
N GLU A 2 -12.84 -0.46 12.03
CA GLU A 2 -14.24 -0.30 11.62
C GLU A 2 -14.52 -0.35 10.11
N CYS A 3 -13.75 0.36 9.28
CA CYS A 3 -13.94 0.31 7.82
C CYS A 3 -13.61 -1.08 7.23
N LEU A 4 -12.64 -1.78 7.81
CA LEU A 4 -12.26 -3.12 7.37
C LEU A 4 -13.38 -4.12 7.69
N GLY A 5 -13.95 -4.05 8.90
CA GLY A 5 -15.10 -4.87 9.28
C GLY A 5 -16.30 -4.63 8.38
N LEU A 6 -16.56 -3.37 8.00
CA LEU A 6 -17.61 -3.04 7.03
C LEU A 6 -17.37 -3.71 5.67
N VAL A 7 -16.19 -3.53 5.09
CA VAL A 7 -15.87 -4.09 3.75
C VAL A 7 -15.98 -5.61 3.76
N TRP A 8 -15.43 -6.26 4.80
CA TRP A 8 -15.52 -7.72 4.95
C TRP A 8 -16.97 -8.22 5.07
N GLU A 9 -17.82 -7.53 5.83
CA GLU A 9 -19.23 -7.93 6.00
C GLU A 9 -20.02 -7.77 4.69
N LEU A 10 -19.73 -6.72 3.91
CA LEU A 10 -20.35 -6.49 2.61
C LEU A 10 -19.94 -7.55 1.60
N GLU A 11 -18.66 -7.88 1.51
CA GLU A 11 -18.16 -8.97 0.65
C GLU A 11 -18.82 -10.30 1.00
N LYS A 12 -18.87 -10.64 2.30
CA LYS A 12 -19.44 -11.91 2.77
C LYS A 12 -20.94 -12.01 2.49
N ARG A 13 -21.66 -10.88 2.50
CA ARG A 13 -23.10 -10.81 2.27
C ARG A 13 -23.47 -10.36 0.87
N HIS A 14 -22.51 -10.27 -0.06
CA HIS A 14 -22.74 -9.77 -1.42
C HIS A 14 -23.99 -10.37 -2.06
N TYR A 15 -24.13 -11.69 -2.07
CA TYR A 15 -25.28 -12.40 -2.66
C TYR A 15 -26.64 -12.08 -2.03
N TYR A 16 -26.67 -11.56 -0.79
CA TYR A 16 -27.90 -11.15 -0.10
C TYR A 16 -28.20 -9.66 -0.27
N LEU A 17 -27.17 -8.85 -0.50
CA LEU A 17 -27.25 -7.40 -0.56
C LEU A 17 -27.33 -6.88 -1.99
N ASP A 18 -26.86 -7.66 -2.96
CA ASP A 18 -26.87 -7.28 -4.37
C ASP A 18 -28.32 -7.00 -4.85
N GLY A 19 -28.47 -5.89 -5.57
CA GLY A 19 -29.76 -5.38 -6.04
C GLY A 19 -30.73 -4.88 -4.95
N SER A 20 -30.44 -5.06 -3.66
CA SER A 20 -31.35 -4.72 -2.56
C SER A 20 -30.98 -3.39 -1.91
N ALA A 21 -31.98 -2.64 -1.42
CA ALA A 21 -31.74 -1.45 -0.60
C ALA A 21 -31.56 -1.84 0.87
N PHE A 22 -30.47 -1.38 1.49
CA PHE A 22 -30.15 -1.73 2.88
C PHE A 22 -29.48 -0.61 3.66
N GLU A 23 -29.49 -0.77 4.98
CA GLU A 23 -28.89 0.16 5.93
C GLU A 23 -27.78 -0.54 6.72
N VAL A 24 -26.62 0.10 6.77
CA VAL A 24 -25.47 -0.30 7.59
C VAL A 24 -25.45 0.57 8.83
N ILE A 25 -25.57 -0.07 9.99
CA ILE A 25 -25.46 0.60 11.28
C ILE A 25 -24.05 0.37 11.82
N ASN A 26 -23.31 1.46 12.11
CA ASN A 26 -21.96 1.41 12.68
C ASN A 26 -21.87 2.38 13.87
N ASP A 27 -21.04 2.09 14.88
CA ASP A 27 -20.78 2.99 16.01
C ASP A 27 -19.63 3.99 15.77
N CYS A 28 -19.02 3.95 14.59
CA CYS A 28 -17.97 4.85 14.18
C CYS A 28 -18.47 5.92 13.21
N ASN A 29 -18.48 7.18 13.67
CA ASN A 29 -18.88 8.33 12.87
C ASN A 29 -18.05 8.52 11.59
N ALA A 30 -16.77 8.11 11.59
CA ALA A 30 -15.91 8.27 10.40
C ALA A 30 -16.41 7.44 9.21
N VAL A 31 -17.05 6.30 9.46
CA VAL A 31 -17.58 5.40 8.42
C VAL A 31 -18.77 6.04 7.70
N LYS A 32 -19.58 6.83 8.40
CA LYS A 32 -20.68 7.60 7.81
C LYS A 32 -20.19 8.57 6.74
N SER A 33 -19.03 9.16 6.95
CA SER A 33 -18.43 10.09 6.00
C SER A 33 -17.66 9.41 4.88
N LEU A 34 -17.40 8.09 4.97
CA LEU A 34 -16.49 7.36 4.08
C LEU A 34 -16.81 7.63 2.61
N LEU A 35 -18.05 7.47 2.16
CA LEU A 35 -18.43 7.67 0.75
C LEU A 35 -18.41 9.14 0.28
N ASN A 36 -18.40 10.10 1.20
CA ASN A 36 -18.49 11.54 0.88
C ASN A 36 -17.20 12.31 1.22
N MET A 37 -16.12 11.62 1.57
CA MET A 37 -14.82 12.25 1.83
C MET A 37 -14.25 12.86 0.55
N LYS A 38 -13.97 14.16 0.57
CA LYS A 38 -13.36 14.88 -0.56
C LYS A 38 -11.90 14.51 -0.80
N ASN A 39 -11.15 14.26 0.28
CA ASN A 39 -9.72 13.96 0.24
C ASN A 39 -9.41 12.71 1.09
N PRO A 40 -9.79 11.51 0.64
CA PRO A 40 -9.48 10.27 1.36
C PRO A 40 -7.98 9.98 1.33
N ASN A 41 -7.42 9.50 2.44
CA ASN A 41 -6.07 8.93 2.42
C ASN A 41 -6.05 7.61 1.60
N ARG A 42 -4.87 7.11 1.21
CA ARG A 42 -4.73 5.90 0.35
C ARG A 42 -5.58 4.72 0.83
N HIS A 43 -5.60 4.54 2.15
CA HIS A 43 -6.36 3.54 2.85
C HIS A 43 -7.88 3.77 2.66
N MET A 44 -8.41 4.93 3.06
CA MET A 44 -9.81 5.35 2.89
C MET A 44 -10.29 5.25 1.43
N LEU A 45 -9.44 5.61 0.48
CA LEU A 45 -9.75 5.52 -0.95
C LEU A 45 -9.97 4.07 -1.38
N ARG A 46 -9.14 3.13 -0.91
CA ARG A 46 -9.34 1.69 -1.23
C ARG A 46 -10.68 1.18 -0.74
N TRP A 47 -11.07 1.48 0.50
CA TRP A 47 -12.37 1.05 1.01
C TRP A 47 -13.53 1.77 0.33
N GLN A 48 -13.39 3.04 -0.05
CA GLN A 48 -14.40 3.73 -0.85
C GLN A 48 -14.67 3.02 -2.17
N ILE A 49 -13.63 2.61 -2.89
CA ILE A 49 -13.76 1.91 -4.17
C ILE A 49 -14.34 0.51 -3.94
N ALA A 50 -13.87 -0.23 -2.93
CA ALA A 50 -14.36 -1.57 -2.62
C ALA A 50 -15.87 -1.63 -2.35
N ILE A 51 -16.43 -0.62 -1.68
CA ILE A 51 -17.87 -0.57 -1.37
C ILE A 51 -18.67 0.29 -2.34
N GLN A 52 -18.05 0.76 -3.44
CA GLN A 52 -18.66 1.68 -4.39
C GLN A 52 -19.87 1.06 -5.08
N GLU A 53 -19.86 -0.26 -5.32
CA GLU A 53 -20.97 -0.99 -5.92
C GLU A 53 -22.28 -0.81 -5.14
N TYR A 54 -22.21 -0.77 -3.80
CA TYR A 54 -23.37 -0.61 -2.95
C TYR A 54 -23.82 0.84 -2.78
N ARG A 55 -23.06 1.83 -3.28
CA ARG A 55 -23.32 3.26 -3.03
C ARG A 55 -24.75 3.69 -3.39
N GLY A 56 -25.32 3.12 -4.44
CA GLY A 56 -26.67 3.47 -4.90
C GLY A 56 -27.78 2.98 -3.96
N ASN A 57 -27.55 1.86 -3.27
CA ASN A 57 -28.58 1.13 -2.53
C ASN A 57 -28.28 1.02 -1.02
N MET A 58 -27.11 1.49 -0.57
CA MET A 58 -26.65 1.43 0.81
C MET A 58 -26.75 2.79 1.49
N THR A 59 -27.29 2.80 2.70
CA THR A 59 -27.25 3.95 3.61
C THR A 59 -26.42 3.61 4.85
N ILE A 60 -25.55 4.53 5.29
CA ILE A 60 -24.72 4.32 6.49
C ILE A 60 -25.23 5.21 7.62
N ALA A 61 -25.70 4.60 8.70
CA ALA A 61 -26.19 5.26 9.89
C ALA A 61 -25.27 5.02 11.09
N HIS A 62 -25.09 6.06 11.91
CA HIS A 62 -24.32 5.96 13.14
C HIS A 62 -25.22 5.64 14.32
N LYS A 63 -24.83 4.66 15.14
CA LYS A 63 -25.48 4.33 16.42
C LYS A 63 -24.46 4.27 17.54
N ALA A 64 -24.68 5.01 18.62
CA ALA A 64 -23.73 5.07 19.74
C ALA A 64 -23.42 3.67 20.30
N GLY A 65 -22.13 3.37 20.52
CA GLY A 65 -21.65 2.05 20.96
C GLY A 65 -22.34 1.52 22.23
N LYS A 66 -22.71 2.39 23.18
CA LYS A 66 -23.48 2.02 24.39
C LYS A 66 -24.81 1.33 24.07
N VAL A 67 -25.41 1.62 22.93
CA VAL A 67 -26.69 1.07 22.43
C VAL A 67 -26.46 0.01 21.34
N HIS A 68 -25.22 -0.16 20.88
CA HIS A 68 -24.82 -1.10 19.83
C HIS A 68 -24.19 -2.39 20.40
N LYS A 69 -24.66 -2.82 21.58
CA LYS A 69 -24.07 -3.93 22.35
C LYS A 69 -24.11 -5.29 21.66
N ASN A 70 -25.06 -5.50 20.76
CA ASN A 70 -25.18 -6.72 19.97
C ASN A 70 -23.97 -6.90 19.03
N ALA A 71 -23.65 -5.87 18.24
CA ALA A 71 -22.50 -5.91 17.33
C ALA A 71 -21.17 -5.84 18.11
N ASP A 72 -21.09 -4.96 19.12
CA ASP A 72 -19.90 -4.79 19.96
C ASP A 72 -19.55 -6.07 20.76
N GLY A 73 -20.56 -6.82 21.19
CA GLY A 73 -20.35 -8.11 21.85
C GLY A 73 -19.71 -9.14 20.92
N LEU A 74 -20.20 -9.26 19.68
CA LEU A 74 -19.67 -10.20 18.69
C LEU A 74 -18.27 -9.81 18.22
N SER A 75 -17.97 -8.52 18.07
CA SER A 75 -16.64 -8.07 17.65
C SER A 75 -15.56 -8.27 18.73
N ARG A 76 -15.95 -8.22 20.02
CA ARG A 76 -15.03 -8.46 21.15
C ARG A 76 -14.80 -9.93 21.50
N TRP A 77 -15.70 -10.81 21.06
CA TRP A 77 -15.66 -12.26 21.34
C TRP A 77 -15.49 -13.07 20.05
N ALA A 78 -14.57 -12.63 19.19
CA ALA A 78 -14.24 -13.38 17.98
C ALA A 78 -13.64 -14.76 18.34
N LEU A 79 -14.20 -15.82 17.74
CA LEU A 79 -13.62 -17.15 17.82
C LEU A 79 -12.26 -17.17 17.11
N ALA A 80 -11.32 -17.96 17.62
CA ALA A 80 -10.05 -18.17 16.96
C ALA A 80 -10.28 -18.72 15.54
N ASN A 81 -9.45 -18.29 14.59
CA ASN A 81 -9.48 -18.79 13.21
C ASN A 81 -8.83 -20.18 13.12
N THR A 82 -9.48 -21.17 13.74
CA THR A 82 -9.08 -22.59 13.75
C THR A 82 -10.03 -23.40 12.87
N THR A 83 -9.63 -24.58 12.40
CA THR A 83 -10.46 -25.48 11.57
C THR A 83 -11.79 -25.88 12.22
N ASN A 84 -11.91 -25.74 13.53
CA ASN A 84 -13.16 -25.99 14.28
C ASN A 84 -14.14 -24.80 14.25
N ASN A 85 -13.72 -23.63 13.74
CA ASN A 85 -14.58 -22.46 13.59
C ASN A 85 -15.39 -22.60 12.28
N PRO A 86 -16.74 -22.53 12.30
CA PRO A 86 -17.55 -22.60 11.09
C PRO A 86 -17.28 -21.45 10.10
N ALA A 87 -16.64 -20.37 10.55
CA ALA A 87 -16.15 -19.26 9.73
C ALA A 87 -14.63 -19.32 9.51
N TYR A 88 -14.01 -20.50 9.57
CA TYR A 88 -12.59 -20.69 9.30
C TYR A 88 -12.24 -20.23 7.88
N VAL A 89 -11.22 -19.37 7.79
CA VAL A 89 -10.64 -18.93 6.52
C VAL A 89 -9.18 -19.40 6.50
N PRO A 90 -8.77 -20.25 5.54
CA PRO A 90 -7.36 -20.60 5.35
C PRO A 90 -6.53 -19.32 5.15
N LEU A 91 -5.40 -19.21 5.84
CA LEU A 91 -4.52 -18.02 5.77
C LEU A 91 -3.92 -17.78 4.37
N GLU A 92 -4.07 -18.74 3.44
CA GLU A 92 -3.46 -18.73 2.11
C GLU A 92 -4.38 -18.19 1.00
N VAL A 93 -5.63 -17.82 1.32
CA VAL A 93 -6.51 -17.19 0.32
C VAL A 93 -6.39 -15.68 0.43
N GLU A 94 -5.41 -15.12 -0.28
CA GLU A 94 -5.40 -13.70 -0.61
C GLU A 94 -6.77 -13.33 -1.20
N PRO A 95 -7.52 -12.37 -0.62
CA PRO A 95 -8.79 -11.94 -1.21
C PRO A 95 -8.49 -11.37 -2.59
N GLN A 96 -9.10 -11.97 -3.63
CA GLN A 96 -9.13 -11.39 -4.97
C GLN A 96 -9.86 -10.05 -4.89
N ASN A 97 -9.11 -8.96 -4.74
CA ASN A 97 -9.67 -7.62 -4.80
C ASN A 97 -10.11 -7.39 -6.25
N PRO A 98 -11.41 -7.17 -6.55
CA PRO A 98 -11.91 -7.05 -7.92
C PRO A 98 -11.41 -5.79 -8.66
N ILE A 99 -10.68 -4.91 -7.97
CA ILE A 99 -10.04 -3.75 -8.55
C ILE A 99 -8.55 -4.06 -8.71
N GLU A 100 -8.15 -4.54 -9.89
CA GLU A 100 -6.76 -4.56 -10.36
C GLU A 100 -6.26 -3.14 -10.72
N GLY A 101 -6.66 -2.15 -9.93
CA GLY A 101 -6.23 -0.77 -10.08
C GLY A 101 -4.85 -0.61 -9.46
N ILE A 102 -3.80 -0.99 -10.21
CA ILE A 102 -2.39 -0.92 -9.82
C ILE A 102 -2.21 -1.27 -8.33
N ASN A 103 -2.51 -2.53 -8.04
CA ASN A 103 -2.03 -3.16 -6.84
C ASN A 103 -0.52 -3.35 -6.99
N ILE A 104 0.26 -2.51 -6.30
CA ILE A 104 1.65 -2.87 -5.91
C ILE A 104 1.64 -4.09 -4.94
N THR A 105 0.47 -4.70 -4.69
CA THR A 105 0.30 -5.93 -3.88
C THR A 105 0.24 -7.21 -4.72
N ASP A 106 0.03 -7.15 -6.04
CA ASP A 106 0.19 -8.33 -6.94
C ASP A 106 1.63 -8.47 -7.47
N ILE A 107 2.53 -7.70 -6.87
CA ILE A 107 3.94 -7.97 -6.95
C ILE A 107 4.19 -9.15 -5.99
N GLY A 108 4.33 -10.34 -6.55
CA GLY A 108 4.59 -11.56 -5.77
C GLY A 108 5.72 -11.33 -4.77
N THR A 109 5.68 -12.03 -3.64
CA THR A 109 6.74 -12.03 -2.61
C THR A 109 8.13 -12.15 -3.22
N GLU A 110 8.25 -12.89 -4.33
CA GLU A 110 9.44 -13.04 -5.15
C GLU A 110 10.10 -11.72 -5.56
N PHE A 111 9.34 -10.71 -6.01
CA PHE A 111 9.92 -9.42 -6.38
C PHE A 111 10.47 -8.69 -5.16
N PHE A 112 9.76 -8.72 -4.03
CA PHE A 112 10.25 -8.08 -2.82
C PHE A 112 11.52 -8.77 -2.30
N GLU A 113 11.60 -10.09 -2.42
CA GLU A 113 12.85 -10.81 -2.16
C GLU A 113 13.95 -10.43 -3.15
N GLU A 114 13.64 -10.30 -4.44
CA GLU A 114 14.62 -9.85 -5.45
C GLU A 114 15.16 -8.44 -5.12
N VAL A 115 14.29 -7.53 -4.70
CA VAL A 115 14.69 -6.19 -4.22
C VAL A 115 15.64 -6.31 -3.04
N ARG A 116 15.31 -7.11 -2.01
CA ARG A 116 16.16 -7.28 -0.82
C ARG A 116 17.51 -7.89 -1.16
N GLU A 117 17.53 -8.90 -2.01
CA GLU A 117 18.76 -9.55 -2.47
C GLU A 117 19.62 -8.61 -3.31
N SER A 118 19.00 -7.74 -4.11
CA SER A 118 19.73 -6.75 -4.92
C SER A 118 20.54 -5.77 -4.08
N TYR A 119 20.11 -5.46 -2.85
CA TYR A 119 20.85 -4.57 -1.95
C TYR A 119 22.21 -5.12 -1.53
N LYS A 120 22.44 -6.44 -1.61
CA LYS A 120 23.75 -7.03 -1.33
C LYS A 120 24.77 -6.71 -2.42
N GLN A 121 24.32 -6.43 -3.63
CA GLN A 121 25.15 -6.19 -4.80
C GLN A 121 25.50 -4.72 -4.99
N ASP A 122 24.63 -3.81 -4.51
CA ASP A 122 24.87 -2.37 -4.57
C ASP A 122 25.52 -1.84 -3.29
N LYS A 123 26.67 -1.16 -3.44
CA LYS A 123 27.44 -0.60 -2.32
C LYS A 123 26.58 0.35 -1.46
N ASN A 124 25.84 1.27 -2.07
CA ASN A 124 25.09 2.29 -1.33
C ASN A 124 23.92 1.67 -0.56
N CYS A 125 23.14 0.82 -1.22
CA CYS A 125 21.99 0.16 -0.61
C CYS A 125 22.41 -0.83 0.47
N HIS A 126 23.52 -1.55 0.30
CA HIS A 126 24.09 -2.39 1.34
C HIS A 126 24.40 -1.58 2.62
N ILE A 127 25.12 -0.47 2.45
CA ILE A 127 25.48 0.42 3.55
C ILE A 127 24.21 1.01 4.20
N LEU A 128 23.27 1.54 3.42
CA LEU A 128 22.01 2.10 3.93
C LEU A 128 21.18 1.06 4.69
N ALA A 129 21.02 -0.16 4.17
CA ALA A 129 20.30 -1.24 4.84
C ALA A 129 20.97 -1.60 6.18
N SER A 130 22.32 -1.63 6.22
CA SER A 130 23.07 -1.93 7.44
C SER A 130 22.89 -0.86 8.52
N PHE A 131 22.85 0.42 8.11
CA PHE A 131 22.69 1.55 9.02
C PHE A 131 21.28 1.69 9.54
N LEU A 132 20.28 1.54 8.68
CA LEU A 132 18.89 1.69 9.10
C LEU A 132 18.43 0.55 10.01
N LYS A 133 19.16 -0.58 10.06
CA LYS A 133 18.96 -1.65 11.04
C LYS A 133 19.61 -1.39 12.40
N LYS A 134 20.68 -0.59 12.46
CA LYS A 134 21.48 -0.38 13.67
C LYS A 134 21.15 0.99 14.28
N ASP A 135 20.99 1.04 15.59
CA ASP A 135 20.81 2.32 16.29
C ASP A 135 22.07 3.20 16.27
N PHE A 136 23.25 2.58 16.09
CA PHE A 136 24.54 3.26 16.05
C PHE A 136 24.97 3.60 14.61
N LYS A 137 25.23 4.90 14.37
CA LYS A 137 25.63 5.45 13.07
C LYS A 137 27.15 5.66 13.04
N ASP A 138 27.86 4.86 12.26
CA ASP A 138 29.30 5.04 12.04
C ASP A 138 29.55 6.16 10.99
N PRO A 139 30.19 7.29 11.38
CA PRO A 139 30.44 8.40 10.47
C PRO A 139 31.33 8.05 9.27
N ALA A 140 32.24 7.07 9.41
CA ALA A 140 33.18 6.70 8.36
C ALA A 140 32.47 6.03 7.17
N LEU A 141 31.51 5.16 7.47
CA LEU A 141 30.72 4.45 6.47
C LEU A 141 29.72 5.40 5.76
N VAL A 142 29.16 6.41 6.44
CA VAL A 142 28.29 7.44 5.82
C VAL A 142 29.07 8.26 4.79
N ASN A 143 30.34 8.54 5.05
CA ASN A 143 31.20 9.27 4.12
C ASN A 143 31.55 8.46 2.86
N SER A 144 31.34 7.14 2.88
CA SER A 144 31.58 6.29 1.72
C SER A 144 30.39 6.19 0.74
N LEU A 145 29.22 6.73 1.12
CA LEU A 145 28.04 6.83 0.26
C LEU A 145 28.26 7.84 -0.85
N ASP A 146 27.65 7.58 -2.00
CA ASP A 146 27.60 8.54 -3.10
C ASP A 146 26.82 9.80 -2.69
N GLU A 147 27.19 10.94 -3.29
CA GLU A 147 26.73 12.28 -2.91
C GLU A 147 25.20 12.39 -2.80
N VAL A 148 24.46 11.80 -3.75
CA VAL A 148 22.99 11.81 -3.78
C VAL A 148 22.39 11.04 -2.61
N CYS A 149 22.93 9.86 -2.31
CA CYS A 149 22.50 9.01 -1.20
C CYS A 149 22.90 9.65 0.14
N LYS A 150 24.10 10.21 0.24
CA LYS A 150 24.61 10.90 1.42
C LYS A 150 23.74 12.10 1.79
N ASN A 151 23.39 12.94 0.82
CA ASN A 151 22.53 14.10 1.04
C ASN A 151 21.10 13.68 1.43
N SER A 152 20.54 12.66 0.77
CA SER A 152 19.21 12.15 1.16
C SER A 152 19.22 11.53 2.56
N TYR A 153 20.31 10.88 2.96
CA TYR A 153 20.46 10.28 4.28
C TYR A 153 20.62 11.33 5.39
N SER A 154 21.44 12.36 5.19
CA SER A 154 21.65 13.44 6.17
C SER A 154 20.35 14.21 6.47
N GLU A 155 19.47 14.29 5.46
CA GLU A 155 18.13 14.86 5.58
C GLU A 155 17.08 13.90 6.20
N GLY A 156 17.46 12.67 6.54
CA GLY A 156 16.55 11.69 7.15
C GLY A 156 15.48 11.16 6.19
N ARG A 157 15.76 11.12 4.88
CA ARG A 157 14.79 10.68 3.87
C ARG A 157 14.65 9.16 3.77
N PHE A 158 15.61 8.39 4.29
CA PHE A 158 15.57 6.93 4.20
C PHE A 158 14.97 6.27 5.43
N HIS A 159 14.12 5.28 5.20
CA HIS A 159 13.50 4.45 6.24
C HIS A 159 13.64 2.98 5.83
N LEU A 160 13.83 2.09 6.79
CA LEU A 160 13.82 0.66 6.55
C LEU A 160 12.55 0.07 7.11
N PHE A 161 11.81 -0.64 6.27
CA PHE A 161 10.61 -1.36 6.67
C PHE A 161 10.61 -2.72 5.98
N ASP A 162 10.48 -3.78 6.76
CA ASP A 162 10.48 -5.16 6.27
C ASP A 162 11.67 -5.51 5.35
N GLY A 163 12.87 -5.02 5.72
CA GLY A 163 14.09 -5.23 4.93
C GLY A 163 14.20 -4.41 3.65
N ILE A 164 13.18 -3.61 3.31
CA ILE A 164 13.14 -2.75 2.12
C ILE A 164 13.46 -1.31 2.52
N ILE A 165 14.31 -0.65 1.72
CA ILE A 165 14.65 0.76 1.92
C ILE A 165 13.60 1.63 1.21
N TYR A 166 12.97 2.52 1.95
CA TYR A 166 12.04 3.51 1.43
C TYR A 166 12.68 4.89 1.42
N HIS A 167 12.54 5.61 0.32
CA HIS A 167 12.91 7.01 0.18
C HIS A 167 11.68 7.90 0.30
N ARG A 168 11.74 8.83 1.24
CA ARG A 168 10.69 9.80 1.52
C ARG A 168 11.00 11.14 0.86
N THR A 169 10.01 11.65 0.13
CA THR A 169 9.95 13.02 -0.33
C THR A 169 8.89 13.80 0.48
N LYS A 170 8.62 15.05 0.09
CA LYS A 170 7.58 15.86 0.74
C LYS A 170 6.18 15.25 0.61
N PHE A 171 5.91 14.53 -0.47
CA PHE A 171 4.56 14.05 -0.84
C PHE A 171 4.48 12.54 -1.06
N SER A 172 5.61 11.85 -1.20
CA SER A 172 5.65 10.41 -1.48
C SER A 172 6.64 9.67 -0.58
N CYS A 173 6.42 8.38 -0.40
CA CYS A 173 7.34 7.45 0.24
C CYS A 173 7.36 6.21 -0.65
N VAL A 174 8.48 5.96 -1.32
CA VAL A 174 8.59 4.95 -2.39
C VAL A 174 9.77 4.04 -2.13
N MET A 175 9.73 2.82 -2.66
CA MET A 175 10.83 1.86 -2.49
C MET A 175 12.08 2.30 -3.24
N THR A 176 13.25 1.98 -2.69
CA THR A 176 14.55 2.24 -3.31
C THR A 176 14.98 1.03 -4.12
N LEU A 177 15.30 1.23 -5.39
CA LEU A 177 15.79 0.19 -6.29
C LEU A 177 17.26 0.41 -6.63
N CYS A 178 18.00 -0.69 -6.81
CA CYS A 178 19.40 -0.64 -7.26
C CYS A 178 19.72 -1.61 -8.40
N SER A 179 18.95 -2.71 -8.56
CA SER A 179 19.11 -3.62 -9.69
C SER A 179 18.65 -2.97 -10.99
N ARG A 180 19.47 -3.08 -12.04
CA ARG A 180 19.11 -2.57 -13.37
C ARG A 180 17.89 -3.28 -13.95
N LEU A 181 17.73 -4.56 -13.66
CA LEU A 181 16.56 -5.34 -14.11
C LEU A 181 15.28 -4.75 -13.54
N LEU A 182 15.21 -4.59 -12.21
CA LEU A 182 14.06 -4.01 -11.52
C LEU A 182 13.76 -2.58 -11.98
N ILE A 183 14.81 -1.76 -12.17
CA ILE A 183 14.66 -0.38 -12.69
C ILE A 183 14.04 -0.40 -14.08
N ASN A 184 14.53 -1.25 -14.99
CA ASN A 184 13.98 -1.36 -16.35
C ASN A 184 12.53 -1.85 -16.33
N THR A 185 12.18 -2.79 -15.44
CA THR A 185 10.79 -3.24 -15.27
C THR A 185 9.87 -2.10 -14.86
N ILE A 186 10.26 -1.28 -13.88
CA ILE A 186 9.47 -0.12 -13.47
C ILE A 186 9.36 0.92 -14.59
N LEU A 187 10.44 1.17 -15.34
CA LEU A 187 10.41 2.10 -16.48
C LEU A 187 9.45 1.62 -17.57
N HIS A 188 9.53 0.34 -17.94
CA HIS A 188 8.63 -0.29 -18.90
C HIS A 188 7.17 -0.18 -18.43
N GLU A 189 6.87 -0.51 -17.18
CA GLU A 189 5.50 -0.41 -16.67
C GLU A 189 4.97 1.04 -16.67
N CYS A 190 5.84 2.01 -16.36
CA CYS A 190 5.46 3.42 -16.33
C CYS A 190 5.30 4.05 -17.72
N HIS A 191 6.00 3.55 -18.74
CA HIS A 191 6.05 4.14 -20.09
C HIS A 191 5.36 3.29 -21.17
N ASP A 192 5.66 1.99 -21.24
CA ASP A 192 5.31 1.09 -22.35
C ASP A 192 4.14 0.15 -22.06
N SER A 193 3.69 0.06 -20.81
CA SER A 193 2.57 -0.81 -20.44
C SER A 193 1.33 -0.48 -21.27
N ILE A 194 0.63 -1.52 -21.73
CA ILE A 194 -0.62 -1.41 -22.50
C ILE A 194 -1.67 -0.61 -21.72
N TYR A 195 -1.62 -0.68 -20.39
CA TYR A 195 -2.49 0.06 -19.46
C TYR A 195 -2.03 1.50 -19.22
N SER A 196 -0.80 1.86 -19.57
CA SER A 196 -0.24 3.19 -19.29
C SER A 196 -0.77 4.25 -20.25
N GLY A 197 -1.19 3.88 -21.46
CA GLY A 197 -1.57 4.85 -22.52
C GLY A 197 -0.37 5.68 -22.98
N HIS A 198 -0.43 6.28 -24.17
CA HIS A 198 0.64 7.16 -24.66
C HIS A 198 0.73 8.43 -23.79
N LEU A 199 1.56 8.39 -22.76
CA LEU A 199 1.76 9.46 -21.81
C LEU A 199 2.82 10.43 -22.33
N SER A 200 2.61 11.72 -22.09
CA SER A 200 3.69 12.70 -22.25
C SER A 200 4.79 12.45 -21.22
N GLU A 201 6.03 12.82 -21.56
CA GLU A 201 7.23 12.68 -20.71
C GLU A 201 6.99 13.09 -19.24
N ASN A 202 6.30 14.21 -19.03
CA ASN A 202 5.96 14.71 -17.69
C ASN A 202 5.11 13.74 -16.88
N ARG A 203 4.16 13.05 -17.50
CA ARG A 203 3.30 12.08 -16.80
C ARG A 203 4.07 10.80 -16.47
N THR A 204 4.99 10.37 -17.33
CA THR A 204 5.89 9.23 -17.05
C THR A 204 6.79 9.55 -15.86
N LEU A 205 7.35 10.76 -15.80
CA LEU A 205 8.13 11.23 -14.66
C LEU A 205 7.33 11.23 -13.36
N GLU A 206 6.08 11.70 -13.39
CA GLU A 206 5.20 11.66 -12.21
C GLU A 206 4.89 10.23 -11.76
N LYS A 207 4.64 9.31 -12.69
CA LYS A 207 4.42 7.89 -12.38
C LYS A 207 5.63 7.26 -11.70
N VAL A 208 6.83 7.42 -12.28
CA VAL A 208 8.05 6.87 -11.70
C VAL A 208 8.30 7.44 -10.31
N ASN A 209 8.15 8.75 -10.13
CA ASN A 209 8.30 9.43 -8.82
C ASN A 209 7.36 8.91 -7.73
N ASN A 210 6.19 8.39 -8.14
CA ASN A 210 5.20 7.81 -7.23
C ASN A 210 5.38 6.29 -7.03
N CYS A 211 6.28 5.65 -7.78
CA CYS A 211 6.47 4.21 -7.77
C CYS A 211 7.77 3.80 -7.05
N ALA A 212 8.92 4.34 -7.47
CA ALA A 212 10.24 3.92 -6.99
C ALA A 212 11.27 5.06 -7.04
N TRP A 213 12.37 4.90 -6.31
CA TRP A 213 13.48 5.85 -6.27
C TRP A 213 14.83 5.16 -6.51
N TRP A 214 15.70 5.81 -7.27
CA TRP A 214 17.13 5.49 -7.39
C TRP A 214 17.91 6.78 -7.73
N PRO A 215 19.22 6.89 -7.49
CA PRO A 215 19.95 8.17 -7.57
C PRO A 215 19.80 8.93 -8.90
N SER A 216 19.69 8.21 -10.00
CA SER A 216 19.63 8.74 -11.38
C SER A 216 18.24 8.64 -12.01
N TRP A 217 17.18 8.35 -11.23
CA TRP A 217 15.84 8.02 -11.75
C TRP A 217 15.32 9.03 -12.77
N ARG A 218 15.38 10.32 -12.44
CA ARG A 218 14.87 11.38 -13.31
C ARG A 218 15.57 11.44 -14.67
N LYS A 219 16.90 11.27 -14.69
CA LYS A 219 17.69 11.31 -15.94
C LYS A 219 17.42 10.06 -16.78
N GLU A 220 17.25 8.92 -16.13
CA GLU A 220 16.99 7.66 -16.81
C GLU A 220 15.57 7.57 -17.36
N THR A 221 14.57 8.10 -16.65
CA THR A 221 13.20 8.16 -17.17
C THR A 221 13.07 9.05 -18.40
N ILE A 222 13.84 10.13 -18.51
CA ILE A 222 13.83 11.01 -19.70
C ILE A 222 14.53 10.35 -20.89
N LYS A 223 15.50 9.46 -20.64
CA LYS A 223 16.30 8.80 -21.67
C LYS A 223 15.65 7.51 -22.20
N TYR A 224 14.84 6.86 -21.37
CA TYR A 224 14.11 5.64 -21.70
C TYR A 224 13.08 5.93 -22.79
#